data_AF-A0A7V0NHA3-F1
#
_entry.id   AF-A0A7V0NHA3-F1
#
_cell.length_a   1.000
_cell.length_b   1.000
_cell.length_c   1.000
_cell.angle_alpha   90.00
_cell.angle_beta   90.00
_cell.angle_gamma   90.00
#
_symmetry.space_group_name_H-M   'P 1'
#
loop_
_entity.id
_entity.type
_entity.pdbx_description
1 polymer ?
#
loop_
_entity_poly.entity_id
_entity_poly.type
_entity_poly.pdbx_seq_one_letter_code
_entity_poly.pdbx_strand_id
1 'polypeptide(L)'
;VSPVIVEHKEASAALKWGLIEMERRYKKLAEVRVRKLEDYNKLVRKKPELGDPLPYIVIIIDELADLMMTVGAEVEEPIARLAQMARAVGIHLVIATQRPSVDVVTGIIKANFPSRIAFKVRSKIDSRTILDMAGAERLLGHGDMLYLPSGFADPVRIHGSYVSTEETENLVEYLKQFENPQETPLSFREVIAKKSTEIELDDLFWEAAKIVVMSQKGSASHLQRKLRIGYTRAASIIDQLEAYGIVGPFEGSRPREVLIKTLEELDKLRMQMGG
;
A
#
# COMPACT_ATOMS: atom_id res chain seq x y z
N VAL A 1 12.96 10.00 -6.10
CA VAL A 1 13.18 8.54 -5.96
C VAL A 1 13.47 8.25 -4.51
N SER A 2 12.69 7.39 -3.87
CA SER A 2 12.93 7.00 -2.47
C SER A 2 14.15 6.06 -2.43
N PRO A 3 14.93 6.03 -1.34
CA PRO A 3 15.93 4.97 -1.15
C PRO A 3 15.31 3.58 -1.38
N VAL A 4 16.13 2.64 -1.82
CA VAL A 4 15.69 1.25 -2.00
C VAL A 4 15.28 0.70 -0.64
N ILE A 5 14.05 0.21 -0.55
CA ILE A 5 13.50 -0.35 0.68
C ILE A 5 14.02 -1.77 0.82
N VAL A 6 14.77 -2.03 1.88
CA VAL A 6 15.34 -3.36 2.18
C VAL A 6 14.60 -4.02 3.35
N GLU A 7 13.97 -3.24 4.23
CA GLU A 7 13.25 -3.79 5.39
C GLU A 7 11.79 -4.12 5.08
N HIS A 8 11.36 -5.36 5.40
CA HIS A 8 9.98 -5.83 5.21
C HIS A 8 8.92 -4.91 5.86
N LYS A 9 9.20 -4.35 7.05
CA LYS A 9 8.28 -3.44 7.75
C LYS A 9 8.14 -2.10 7.02
N GLU A 10 9.23 -1.62 6.42
CA GLU A 10 9.22 -0.39 5.63
C GLU A 10 8.51 -0.62 4.28
N ALA A 11 8.60 -1.82 3.71
CA ALA A 11 7.84 -2.17 2.51
C ALA A 11 6.31 -2.15 2.76
N SER A 12 5.85 -2.71 3.89
CA SER A 12 4.46 -2.58 4.32
C SER A 12 4.04 -1.11 4.48
N ALA A 13 4.91 -0.28 5.07
CA ALA A 13 4.68 1.16 5.18
C ALA A 13 4.61 1.86 3.81
N ALA A 14 5.48 1.53 2.86
CA ALA A 14 5.44 2.12 1.53
C ALA A 14 4.16 1.77 0.76
N LEU A 15 3.65 0.53 0.90
CA LEU A 15 2.37 0.13 0.31
C LEU A 15 1.19 0.86 0.94
N LYS A 16 1.17 0.99 2.27
CA LYS A 16 0.16 1.79 2.99
C LYS A 16 0.23 3.27 2.59
N TRP A 17 1.42 3.83 2.41
CA TRP A 17 1.60 5.16 1.84
C TRP A 17 1.04 5.26 0.41
N GLY A 18 1.24 4.23 -0.41
CA GLY A 18 0.65 4.16 -1.75
C GLY A 18 -0.87 4.29 -1.72
N LEU A 19 -1.55 3.65 -0.77
CA LEU A 19 -3.00 3.79 -0.58
C LEU A 19 -3.39 5.22 -0.19
N ILE A 20 -2.61 5.81 0.71
CA ILE A 20 -2.81 7.19 1.17
C ILE A 20 -2.69 8.17 0.01
N GLU A 21 -1.67 8.01 -0.83
CA GLU A 21 -1.44 8.83 -2.02
C GLU A 21 -2.54 8.60 -3.07
N MET A 22 -2.98 7.36 -3.25
CA MET A 22 -4.11 7.03 -4.13
C MET A 22 -5.37 7.81 -3.73
N GLU A 23 -5.73 7.82 -2.45
CA GLU A 23 -6.86 8.59 -1.93
C GLU A 23 -6.69 10.10 -2.12
N ARG A 24 -5.49 10.62 -1.82
CA ARG A 24 -5.17 12.04 -2.01
C ARG A 24 -5.38 12.46 -3.46
N ARG A 25 -4.92 11.64 -4.40
CA ARG A 25 -5.10 11.89 -5.84
C ARG A 25 -6.57 11.85 -6.23
N TYR A 26 -7.35 10.89 -5.73
CA TYR A 26 -8.78 10.84 -5.98
C TYR A 26 -9.50 12.12 -5.53
N LYS A 27 -9.16 12.66 -4.36
CA LYS A 27 -9.71 13.94 -3.89
C LYS A 27 -9.37 15.10 -4.84
N LYS A 28 -8.09 15.24 -5.22
CA LYS A 28 -7.63 16.25 -6.20
C LYS A 28 -8.34 16.14 -7.55
N LEU A 29 -8.52 14.93 -8.05
CA LEU A 29 -9.23 14.68 -9.31
C LEU A 29 -10.72 15.07 -9.19
N ALA A 30 -11.36 14.78 -8.06
CA ALA A 30 -12.75 15.11 -7.80
C ALA A 30 -13.00 16.63 -7.69
N GLU A 31 -12.10 17.38 -7.05
CA GLU A 31 -12.17 18.84 -6.91
C GLU A 31 -12.28 19.55 -8.27
N VAL A 32 -11.56 19.05 -9.28
CA VAL A 32 -11.59 19.59 -10.65
C VAL A 32 -12.47 18.77 -11.61
N ARG A 33 -13.27 17.83 -11.07
CA ARG A 33 -14.25 17.00 -11.79
C ARG A 33 -13.69 16.16 -12.94
N VAL A 34 -12.46 15.68 -12.80
CA VAL A 34 -11.83 14.74 -13.75
C VAL A 34 -11.72 13.34 -13.16
N ARG A 35 -11.66 12.33 -14.02
CA ARG A 35 -11.64 10.91 -13.59
C ARG A 35 -10.29 10.23 -13.79
N LYS A 36 -9.34 10.87 -14.48
CA LYS A 36 -8.06 10.29 -14.86
C LYS A 36 -6.90 11.26 -14.64
N LEU A 37 -5.74 10.73 -14.29
CA LEU A 37 -4.51 11.50 -14.08
C LEU A 37 -4.10 12.29 -15.33
N GLU A 38 -4.25 11.72 -16.52
CA GLU A 38 -3.90 12.38 -17.78
C GLU A 38 -4.74 13.65 -17.99
N ASP A 39 -6.03 13.57 -17.68
CA ASP A 39 -6.96 14.68 -17.84
C ASP A 39 -6.74 15.74 -16.77
N TYR A 40 -6.44 15.34 -15.53
CA TYR A 40 -5.99 16.24 -14.47
C TYR A 40 -4.74 17.01 -14.91
N ASN A 41 -3.70 16.30 -15.36
CA ASN A 41 -2.44 16.90 -15.78
C ASN A 41 -2.60 17.83 -16.99
N LYS A 42 -3.46 17.49 -17.96
CA LYS A 42 -3.80 18.38 -19.08
C LYS A 42 -4.49 19.66 -18.61
N LEU A 43 -5.38 19.55 -17.62
CA LEU A 43 -6.14 20.68 -17.09
C LEU A 43 -5.22 21.64 -16.33
N VAL A 44 -4.45 21.15 -15.36
CA VAL A 44 -3.58 21.99 -14.53
C VAL A 44 -2.42 22.62 -15.32
N ARG A 45 -1.93 21.97 -16.37
CA ARG A 45 -0.95 22.59 -17.30
C ARG A 45 -1.53 23.80 -18.04
N LYS A 46 -2.83 23.80 -18.31
CA LYS A 46 -3.52 24.94 -18.94
C LYS A 46 -3.95 25.98 -17.92
N LYS A 47 -4.16 25.56 -16.67
CA LYS A 47 -4.67 26.35 -15.55
C LYS A 47 -3.86 26.07 -14.29
N PRO A 48 -2.65 26.62 -14.17
CA PRO A 48 -1.75 26.37 -13.04
C PRO A 48 -2.35 26.75 -11.68
N GLU A 49 -3.35 27.64 -11.66
CA GLU A 49 -4.08 28.03 -10.45
C GLU A 49 -4.87 26.86 -9.80
N LEU A 50 -5.11 25.78 -10.53
CA LEU A 50 -5.81 24.59 -10.03
C LEU A 50 -4.85 23.58 -9.34
N GLY A 51 -3.54 23.85 -9.36
CA GLY A 51 -2.50 23.03 -8.75
C GLY A 51 -1.44 22.55 -9.73
N ASP A 52 -0.59 21.63 -9.28
CA ASP A 52 0.54 21.12 -10.06
C ASP A 52 0.27 19.78 -10.73
N PRO A 53 0.91 19.49 -11.89
CA PRO A 53 0.88 18.17 -12.50
C PRO A 53 1.38 17.09 -11.53
N LEU A 54 0.68 15.96 -11.50
CA LEU A 54 1.02 14.81 -10.69
C LEU A 54 1.78 13.77 -11.53
N PRO A 55 2.95 13.26 -11.07
CA PRO A 55 3.69 12.25 -11.82
C PRO A 55 3.03 10.88 -11.73
N TYR A 56 3.32 9.98 -12.66
CA TYR A 56 3.04 8.56 -12.46
C TYR A 56 3.91 8.02 -11.33
N ILE A 57 3.36 7.12 -10.53
CA ILE A 57 4.11 6.37 -9.51
C ILE A 57 4.15 4.92 -9.95
N VAL A 58 5.34 4.34 -9.98
CA VAL A 58 5.54 2.92 -10.22
C VAL A 58 6.13 2.31 -8.96
N ILE A 59 5.42 1.35 -8.38
CA ILE A 59 5.87 0.58 -7.22
C ILE A 59 6.39 -0.75 -7.75
N ILE A 60 7.69 -1.03 -7.53
CA ILE A 60 8.35 -2.25 -7.99
C ILE A 60 8.68 -3.11 -6.77
N ILE A 61 8.23 -4.36 -6.78
CA ILE A 61 8.55 -5.38 -5.78
C ILE A 61 9.33 -6.47 -6.50
N ASP A 62 10.63 -6.60 -6.21
CA ASP A 62 11.51 -7.55 -6.91
C ASP A 62 11.26 -9.01 -6.47
N GLU A 63 10.95 -9.22 -5.18
CA GLU A 63 10.61 -10.54 -4.66
C GLU A 63 9.40 -10.48 -3.72
N LEU A 64 8.22 -10.80 -4.27
CA LEU A 64 6.97 -10.83 -3.51
C LEU A 64 6.98 -11.90 -2.41
N ALA A 65 7.67 -13.02 -2.63
CA ALA A 65 7.64 -14.14 -1.68
C ALA A 65 8.20 -13.75 -0.31
N ASP A 66 9.26 -12.93 -0.29
CA ASP A 66 9.90 -12.50 0.95
C ASP A 66 8.95 -11.65 1.81
N LEU A 67 8.13 -10.81 1.17
CA LEU A 67 7.08 -10.05 1.85
C LEU A 67 5.93 -10.95 2.33
N MET A 68 5.48 -11.89 1.49
CA MET A 68 4.36 -12.76 1.83
C MET A 68 4.68 -13.71 3.00
N MET A 69 5.93 -14.16 3.11
CA MET A 69 6.37 -15.08 4.15
C MET A 69 6.57 -14.42 5.53
N THR A 70 6.79 -13.10 5.58
CA THR A 70 7.01 -12.37 6.85
C THR A 70 5.79 -11.59 7.33
N VAL A 71 5.08 -10.91 6.42
CA VAL A 71 4.02 -9.93 6.75
C VAL A 71 2.76 -10.11 5.88
N GLY A 72 2.51 -11.33 5.38
CA GLY A 72 1.56 -11.64 4.31
C GLY A 72 0.25 -10.85 4.28
N ALA A 73 -0.55 -10.90 5.35
CA ALA A 73 -1.85 -10.19 5.38
C ALA A 73 -1.70 -8.65 5.32
N GLU A 74 -0.65 -8.09 5.91
CA GLU A 74 -0.39 -6.64 5.89
C GLU A 74 0.06 -6.12 4.52
N VAL A 75 0.51 -7.01 3.63
CA VAL A 75 1.02 -6.67 2.30
C VAL A 75 0.02 -7.01 1.21
N GLU A 76 -0.65 -8.15 1.32
CA GLU A 76 -1.60 -8.62 0.32
C GLU A 76 -2.79 -7.67 0.13
N GLU A 77 -3.40 -7.19 1.22
CA GLU A 77 -4.53 -6.25 1.14
C GLU A 77 -4.14 -4.93 0.44
N PRO A 78 -3.06 -4.22 0.84
CA PRO A 78 -2.63 -3.03 0.13
C PRO A 78 -2.31 -3.26 -1.35
N ILE A 79 -1.62 -4.36 -1.69
CA ILE A 79 -1.32 -4.71 -3.08
C ILE A 79 -2.62 -4.89 -3.87
N ALA A 80 -3.58 -5.65 -3.33
CA ALA A 80 -4.87 -5.90 -3.96
C ALA A 80 -5.64 -4.58 -4.19
N ARG A 81 -5.77 -3.74 -3.15
CA ARG A 81 -6.46 -2.45 -3.25
C ARG A 81 -5.82 -1.52 -4.27
N LEU A 82 -4.49 -1.41 -4.27
CA LEU A 82 -3.77 -0.59 -5.25
C LEU A 82 -3.98 -1.10 -6.67
N ALA A 83 -3.83 -2.41 -6.88
CA ALA A 83 -4.01 -3.00 -8.21
C ALA A 83 -5.45 -2.82 -8.74
N GLN A 84 -6.46 -2.84 -7.86
CA GLN A 84 -7.86 -2.61 -8.23
C GLN A 84 -8.17 -1.16 -8.61
N MET A 85 -7.68 -0.21 -7.81
CA MET A 85 -8.22 1.15 -7.83
C MET A 85 -7.23 2.20 -8.35
N ALA A 86 -5.94 1.92 -8.39
CA ALA A 86 -4.95 2.98 -8.56
C ALA A 86 -4.68 3.37 -10.03
N ARG A 87 -5.18 2.60 -11.00
CA ARG A 87 -5.02 2.85 -12.45
C ARG A 87 -5.44 4.26 -12.86
N ALA A 88 -6.59 4.73 -12.38
CA ALA A 88 -7.13 6.02 -12.78
C ALA A 88 -6.31 7.22 -12.25
N VAL A 89 -5.62 7.03 -11.12
CA VAL A 89 -4.78 8.04 -10.48
C VAL A 89 -3.29 7.89 -10.83
N GLY A 90 -2.96 6.99 -11.76
CA GLY A 90 -1.63 6.78 -12.31
C GLY A 90 -0.61 6.22 -11.31
N ILE A 91 -1.05 5.31 -10.44
CA ILE A 91 -0.16 4.48 -9.64
C ILE A 91 -0.21 3.06 -10.22
N HIS A 92 0.95 2.49 -10.49
CA HIS A 92 1.11 1.19 -11.15
C HIS A 92 2.02 0.29 -10.32
N LEU A 93 1.72 -1.01 -10.30
CA LEU A 93 2.49 -2.01 -9.57
C LEU A 93 3.17 -2.95 -10.56
N VAL A 94 4.44 -3.23 -10.31
CA VAL A 94 5.22 -4.30 -10.94
C VAL A 94 5.67 -5.22 -9.82
N ILE A 95 5.21 -6.47 -9.86
CA ILE A 95 5.57 -7.49 -8.88
C ILE A 95 6.31 -8.62 -9.57
N ALA A 96 7.44 -9.01 -9.01
CA ALA A 96 8.25 -10.13 -9.44
C ALA A 96 8.41 -11.13 -8.30
N THR A 97 8.66 -12.38 -8.66
CA THR A 97 9.00 -13.45 -7.72
C THR A 97 9.71 -14.58 -8.44
N GLN A 98 10.68 -15.20 -7.77
CA GLN A 98 11.30 -16.43 -8.22
C GLN A 98 10.59 -17.68 -7.67
N ARG A 99 9.61 -17.51 -6.78
CA ARG A 99 8.86 -18.59 -6.11
C ARG A 99 7.38 -18.56 -6.52
N PRO A 100 7.03 -19.07 -7.72
CA PRO A 100 5.66 -19.08 -8.21
C PRO A 100 4.82 -20.20 -7.56
N SER A 101 4.67 -20.16 -6.23
CA SER A 101 3.78 -21.03 -5.47
C SER A 101 2.42 -20.39 -5.25
N VAL A 102 1.41 -21.21 -4.94
CA VAL A 102 0.04 -20.75 -4.67
C VAL A 102 -0.03 -19.85 -3.43
N ASP A 103 0.89 -20.04 -2.47
CA ASP A 103 0.99 -19.24 -1.25
C ASP A 103 1.56 -17.83 -1.50
N VAL A 104 2.33 -17.65 -2.58
CA VAL A 104 2.90 -16.36 -2.98
C VAL A 104 2.00 -15.68 -4.02
N VAL A 105 1.61 -16.40 -5.07
CA VAL A 105 0.75 -15.92 -6.14
C VAL A 105 -0.68 -16.40 -5.87
N THR A 106 -1.27 -15.82 -4.83
CA THR A 106 -2.61 -16.20 -4.34
C THR A 106 -3.70 -15.87 -5.35
N GLY A 107 -4.91 -16.38 -5.12
CA GLY A 107 -6.08 -16.02 -5.92
C GLY A 107 -6.39 -14.51 -5.92
N ILE A 108 -6.15 -13.82 -4.79
CA ILE A 108 -6.35 -12.37 -4.66
C ILE A 108 -5.35 -11.63 -5.54
N ILE A 109 -4.08 -12.03 -5.52
CA ILE A 109 -3.06 -11.44 -6.41
C ILE A 109 -3.45 -11.68 -7.88
N LYS A 110 -3.76 -12.93 -8.26
CA LYS A 110 -4.13 -13.23 -9.65
C LYS A 110 -5.34 -12.46 -10.15
N ALA A 111 -6.36 -12.26 -9.30
CA ALA A 111 -7.57 -11.53 -9.66
C ALA A 111 -7.31 -10.05 -10.00
N ASN A 112 -6.25 -9.45 -9.42
CA ASN A 112 -5.96 -8.03 -9.58
C ASN A 112 -4.81 -7.72 -10.55
N PHE A 113 -4.05 -8.73 -10.96
CA PHE A 113 -2.95 -8.61 -11.94
C PHE A 113 -3.28 -9.42 -13.21
N PRO A 114 -4.08 -8.88 -14.13
CA PRO A 114 -4.50 -9.59 -15.35
C PRO A 114 -3.41 -9.62 -16.44
N SER A 115 -2.40 -8.75 -16.37
CA SER A 115 -1.26 -8.73 -17.27
C SER A 115 -0.09 -9.45 -16.59
N ARG A 116 0.44 -10.50 -17.21
CA ARG A 116 1.43 -11.40 -16.57
C ARG A 116 2.57 -11.74 -17.51
N ILE A 117 3.76 -11.89 -16.94
CA ILE A 117 4.95 -12.36 -17.65
C ILE A 117 5.46 -13.58 -16.90
N ALA A 118 5.74 -14.67 -17.63
CA ALA A 118 6.44 -15.82 -17.11
C ALA A 118 7.72 -16.05 -17.92
N PHE A 119 8.87 -16.00 -17.25
CA PHE A 119 10.11 -16.57 -17.77
C PHE A 119 10.11 -18.09 -17.58
N LYS A 120 11.20 -18.74 -17.99
CA LYS A 120 11.37 -20.19 -17.80
C LYS A 120 11.16 -20.59 -16.33
N VAL A 121 10.21 -21.50 -16.13
CA VAL A 121 9.93 -22.13 -14.82
C VAL A 121 10.29 -23.61 -14.83
N ARG A 122 10.32 -24.24 -13.65
CA ARG A 122 10.75 -25.64 -13.51
C ARG A 122 9.68 -26.65 -13.88
N SER A 123 8.40 -26.30 -13.69
CA SER A 123 7.30 -27.26 -13.84
C SER A 123 6.05 -26.65 -14.49
N LYS A 124 5.19 -27.54 -15.01
CA LYS A 124 3.85 -27.19 -15.47
C LYS A 124 2.95 -26.62 -14.37
N ILE A 125 3.27 -26.92 -13.11
CA ILE A 125 2.51 -26.42 -11.95
C ILE A 125 2.86 -24.93 -11.78
N ASP A 126 4.15 -24.60 -11.75
CA ASP A 126 4.63 -23.21 -11.67
C ASP A 126 4.10 -22.34 -12.81
N SER A 127 4.08 -22.88 -14.04
CA SER A 127 3.53 -22.19 -15.20
C SER A 127 2.05 -21.86 -14.99
N ARG A 128 1.27 -22.81 -14.45
CA ARG A 128 -0.15 -22.60 -14.15
C ARG A 128 -0.36 -21.63 -12.99
N THR A 129 0.54 -21.60 -12.01
CA THR A 129 0.47 -20.62 -10.94
C THR A 129 0.57 -19.19 -11.48
N ILE A 130 1.44 -18.94 -12.47
CA ILE A 130 1.62 -17.61 -13.04
C ILE A 130 0.58 -17.29 -14.12
N LEU A 131 0.41 -18.17 -15.11
CA LEU A 131 -0.35 -17.88 -16.34
C LEU A 131 -1.74 -18.53 -16.38
N ASP A 132 -2.12 -19.29 -15.34
CA ASP A 132 -3.29 -20.18 -15.35
C ASP A 132 -3.25 -21.27 -16.45
N MET A 133 -2.10 -21.44 -17.11
CA MET A 133 -1.86 -22.44 -18.16
C MET A 133 -0.42 -22.96 -18.17
N ALA A 134 -0.20 -24.10 -18.85
CA ALA A 134 1.15 -24.62 -19.10
C ALA A 134 1.80 -23.94 -20.30
N GLY A 135 3.13 -23.93 -20.36
CA GLY A 135 3.90 -23.39 -21.48
C GLY A 135 5.23 -22.80 -21.05
N ALA A 136 5.27 -22.14 -19.89
CA ALA A 136 6.50 -21.48 -19.41
C ALA A 136 7.60 -22.48 -19.03
N GLU A 137 7.25 -23.73 -18.71
CA GLU A 137 8.24 -24.79 -18.42
C GLU A 137 9.05 -25.24 -19.65
N ARG A 138 8.58 -24.87 -20.85
CA ARG A 138 9.20 -25.21 -22.14
C ARG A 138 10.10 -24.11 -22.69
N LEU A 139 10.15 -22.96 -22.02
CA LEU A 139 10.99 -21.84 -22.43
C LEU A 139 12.48 -22.21 -22.34
N LEU A 140 13.29 -21.55 -23.15
CA LEU A 140 14.71 -21.85 -23.28
C LEU A 140 15.51 -21.28 -22.10
N GLY A 141 15.04 -20.18 -21.51
CA GLY A 141 15.75 -19.41 -20.48
C GLY A 141 16.35 -18.14 -21.10
N HIS A 142 17.27 -17.48 -20.39
CA HIS A 142 18.05 -16.34 -20.93
C HIS A 142 17.21 -15.25 -21.61
N GLY A 143 16.09 -14.84 -20.99
CA GLY A 143 15.21 -13.80 -21.52
C GLY A 143 14.01 -14.30 -22.33
N ASP A 144 13.94 -15.58 -22.67
CA ASP A 144 12.75 -16.18 -23.30
C ASP A 144 11.57 -16.19 -22.31
N MET A 145 10.44 -15.61 -22.72
CA MET A 145 9.27 -15.40 -21.88
C MET A 145 7.94 -15.60 -22.61
N LEU A 146 6.90 -15.87 -21.84
CA LEU A 146 5.50 -15.77 -22.25
C LEU A 146 4.90 -14.52 -21.61
N TYR A 147 4.35 -13.63 -22.44
CA TYR A 147 3.61 -12.47 -22.01
C TYR A 147 2.11 -12.68 -22.25
N LEU A 148 1.31 -12.62 -21.19
CA LEU A 148 -0.14 -12.63 -21.24
C LEU A 148 -0.65 -11.20 -21.02
N PRO A 149 -1.07 -10.49 -22.08
CA PRO A 149 -1.66 -9.16 -21.92
C PRO A 149 -3.04 -9.24 -21.26
N SER A 150 -3.43 -8.15 -20.60
CA SER A 150 -4.77 -8.05 -20.01
C SER A 150 -5.87 -8.18 -21.07
N GLY A 151 -6.83 -9.08 -20.84
CA GLY A 151 -7.97 -9.32 -21.73
C GLY A 151 -7.72 -10.31 -22.86
N PHE A 152 -6.51 -10.89 -22.96
CA PHE A 152 -6.19 -11.93 -23.94
C PHE A 152 -6.37 -13.32 -23.34
N ALA A 153 -6.74 -14.29 -24.17
CA ALA A 153 -6.89 -15.68 -23.76
C ALA A 153 -5.53 -16.40 -23.71
N ASP A 154 -4.67 -16.14 -24.70
CA ASP A 154 -3.41 -16.85 -24.90
C ASP A 154 -2.20 -15.91 -24.77
N PRO A 155 -1.08 -16.37 -24.19
CA PRO A 155 0.14 -15.59 -24.12
C PRO A 155 0.88 -15.56 -25.45
N VAL A 156 1.62 -14.48 -25.67
CA VAL A 156 2.54 -14.31 -26.78
C VAL A 156 3.96 -14.62 -26.29
N ARG A 157 4.71 -15.41 -27.05
CA ARG A 157 6.12 -15.66 -26.76
C ARG A 157 6.97 -14.48 -27.19
N ILE A 158 7.84 -14.00 -26.30
CA ILE A 158 8.71 -12.85 -26.52
C ILE A 158 10.14 -13.23 -26.12
N HIS A 159 11.11 -12.75 -26.88
CA HIS A 159 12.52 -12.80 -26.50
C HIS A 159 12.88 -11.47 -25.84
N GLY A 160 13.18 -11.52 -24.54
CA GLY A 160 13.57 -10.36 -23.76
C GLY A 160 14.91 -9.79 -24.23
N SER A 161 14.99 -8.47 -24.26
CA SER A 161 16.24 -7.78 -24.51
C SER A 161 17.21 -8.01 -23.35
N TYR A 162 18.44 -8.39 -23.69
CA TYR A 162 19.53 -8.44 -22.72
C TYR A 162 20.08 -7.03 -22.51
N VAL A 163 20.23 -6.64 -21.25
CA VAL A 163 20.93 -5.42 -20.84
C VAL A 163 21.98 -5.86 -19.83
N SER A 164 23.22 -5.49 -20.09
CA SER A 164 24.34 -5.82 -19.22
C SER A 164 24.35 -4.96 -17.95
N THR A 165 25.10 -5.42 -16.94
CA THR A 165 25.34 -4.63 -15.73
C THR A 165 26.04 -3.32 -16.07
N GLU A 166 27.01 -3.33 -16.99
CA GLU A 166 27.73 -2.13 -17.44
C GLU A 166 26.78 -1.11 -18.09
N GLU A 167 25.89 -1.54 -18.99
CA GLU A 167 24.88 -0.66 -19.57
C GLU A 167 23.94 -0.07 -18.52
N THR A 168 23.60 -0.86 -17.50
CA THR A 168 22.75 -0.41 -16.39
C THR A 168 23.47 0.63 -15.52
N GLU A 169 24.74 0.39 -15.18
CA GLU A 169 25.57 1.32 -14.39
C GLU A 169 25.78 2.64 -15.13
N ASN A 170 26.11 2.57 -16.43
CA ASN A 170 26.25 3.75 -17.29
C ASN A 170 24.95 4.55 -17.36
N LEU A 171 23.81 3.89 -17.48
CA LEU A 171 22.50 4.55 -17.49
C LEU A 171 22.19 5.22 -16.14
N VAL A 172 22.45 4.54 -15.03
CA VAL A 172 22.25 5.10 -13.68
C VAL A 172 23.14 6.33 -13.48
N GLU A 173 24.40 6.28 -13.89
CA GLU A 173 25.33 7.39 -13.74
C GLU A 173 24.93 8.59 -14.60
N TYR A 174 24.47 8.34 -15.82
CA TYR A 174 23.88 9.37 -16.67
C TYR A 174 22.65 10.02 -16.01
N LEU A 175 21.75 9.23 -15.43
CA LEU A 175 20.52 9.74 -14.81
C LEU A 175 20.78 10.55 -13.53
N LYS A 176 21.84 10.25 -12.77
CA LYS A 176 22.23 11.03 -11.57
C LYS A 176 22.64 12.47 -11.89
N GLN A 177 22.96 12.78 -13.14
CA GLN A 177 23.32 14.14 -13.57
C GLN A 177 22.12 15.09 -13.59
N PHE A 178 20.90 14.54 -13.58
CA PHE A 178 19.67 15.32 -13.56
C PHE A 178 19.20 15.51 -12.12
N GLU A 179 18.76 16.72 -11.79
CA GLU A 179 18.07 16.96 -10.52
C GLU A 179 16.85 16.04 -10.41
N ASN A 180 16.63 15.45 -9.24
CA ASN A 180 15.41 14.72 -8.93
C ASN A 180 14.42 15.70 -8.30
N PRO A 181 13.47 16.28 -9.06
CA PRO A 181 12.61 17.39 -8.60
C PRO A 181 11.54 16.95 -7.58
N GLN A 182 11.50 15.68 -7.21
CA GLN A 182 10.52 15.12 -6.29
C GLN A 182 11.24 14.53 -5.09
N GLU A 183 11.14 15.22 -3.95
CA GLU A 183 11.41 14.66 -2.63
C GLU A 183 10.30 13.64 -2.32
N THR A 184 10.61 12.37 -2.55
CA THR A 184 9.88 11.28 -1.91
C THR A 184 10.00 11.44 -0.40
N PRO A 185 8.98 11.07 0.40
CA PRO A 185 9.09 11.16 1.84
C PRO A 185 10.32 10.41 2.33
N LEU A 186 11.14 11.08 3.15
CA LEU A 186 12.33 10.48 3.76
C LEU A 186 11.96 9.28 4.66
N SER A 187 10.72 9.22 5.15
CA SER A 187 10.17 8.11 5.92
C SER A 187 8.68 7.89 5.63
N PHE A 188 8.34 6.75 5.02
CA PHE A 188 6.94 6.36 4.82
C PHE A 188 6.18 6.18 6.15
N ARG A 189 6.89 5.72 7.19
CA ARG A 189 6.32 5.51 8.53
C ARG A 189 5.89 6.82 9.17
N GLU A 190 6.69 7.87 9.03
CA GLU A 190 6.33 9.21 9.51
C GLU A 190 5.12 9.76 8.77
N VAL A 191 5.02 9.55 7.46
CA VAL A 191 3.84 10.00 6.70
C VAL A 191 2.58 9.26 7.12
N ILE A 192 2.69 7.94 7.37
CA ILE A 192 1.57 7.17 7.92
C ILE A 192 1.20 7.70 9.31
N ALA A 193 2.18 7.90 10.19
CA ALA A 193 1.96 8.41 11.55
C ALA A 193 1.31 9.80 11.54
N LYS A 194 1.75 10.69 10.63
CA LYS A 194 1.16 12.02 10.40
C LYS A 194 -0.26 11.92 9.85
N LYS A 195 -0.52 11.04 8.88
CA LYS A 195 -1.90 10.87 8.37
C LYS A 195 -2.81 10.21 9.40
N SER A 196 -2.33 9.28 10.22
CA SER A 196 -3.13 8.71 11.31
C SER A 196 -3.44 9.75 12.39
N THR A 197 -2.61 10.77 12.56
CA THR A 197 -2.90 11.93 13.41
C THR A 197 -3.79 12.98 12.73
N GLU A 198 -3.95 12.94 11.41
CA GLU A 198 -4.90 13.73 10.61
C GLU A 198 -6.22 13.00 10.29
N ILE A 199 -6.41 11.74 10.74
CA ILE A 199 -7.74 11.12 10.69
C ILE A 199 -8.64 11.98 11.57
N GLU A 200 -9.63 12.60 10.96
CA GLU A 200 -10.69 13.32 11.66
C GLU A 200 -11.21 12.39 12.77
N LEU A 201 -10.96 12.79 14.02
CA LEU A 201 -11.33 12.00 15.18
C LEU A 201 -12.82 11.70 15.07
N ASP A 202 -13.21 10.46 15.35
CA ASP A 202 -14.65 10.16 15.46
C ASP A 202 -15.26 11.14 16.47
N ASP A 203 -16.48 11.63 16.22
CA ASP A 203 -17.14 12.59 17.11
C ASP A 203 -17.18 12.10 18.58
N LEU A 204 -17.19 10.77 18.78
CA LEU A 204 -17.20 10.13 20.09
C LEU A 204 -15.80 9.79 20.62
N PHE A 205 -14.72 10.16 19.94
CA PHE A 205 -13.35 9.79 20.29
C PHE A 205 -12.99 10.17 21.73
N TRP A 206 -13.23 11.44 22.10
CA TRP A 206 -12.92 11.90 23.46
C TRP A 206 -13.84 11.30 24.52
N GLU A 207 -15.08 11.00 24.17
CA GLU A 207 -16.00 10.30 25.07
C GLU A 207 -15.57 8.84 25.29
N ALA A 208 -15.17 8.16 24.21
CA ALA A 208 -14.60 6.83 24.22
C ALA A 208 -13.31 6.76 25.03
N ALA A 209 -12.39 7.72 24.83
CA ALA A 209 -11.15 7.83 25.59
C ALA A 209 -11.41 7.92 27.09
N LYS A 210 -12.34 8.79 27.50
CA LYS A 210 -12.76 8.91 28.91
C LYS A 210 -13.30 7.59 29.46
N ILE A 211 -14.18 6.90 28.71
CA ILE A 211 -14.74 5.61 29.12
C ILE A 211 -13.63 4.56 29.29
N VAL A 212 -12.69 4.48 28.35
CA VAL A 212 -11.58 3.52 28.39
C VAL A 212 -10.64 3.80 29.56
N VAL A 213 -10.27 5.06 29.79
CA VAL A 213 -9.42 5.47 30.91
C VAL A 213 -10.10 5.22 32.25
N MET A 214 -11.39 5.58 32.41
CA MET A 214 -12.11 5.35 33.67
C MET A 214 -12.33 3.87 33.97
N SER A 215 -12.62 3.06 32.94
CA SER A 215 -12.90 1.64 33.10
C SER A 215 -11.66 0.75 33.08
N GLN A 216 -10.52 1.30 32.61
CA GLN A 216 -9.28 0.58 32.29
C GLN A 216 -9.51 -0.64 31.37
N LYS A 217 -10.43 -0.51 30.39
CA LYS A 217 -10.81 -1.59 29.45
C LYS A 217 -10.74 -1.13 27.99
N GLY A 218 -9.62 -1.39 27.31
CA GLY A 218 -9.41 -1.09 25.88
C GLY A 218 -9.99 -2.13 24.92
N SER A 219 -11.29 -2.44 24.97
CA SER A 219 -11.91 -3.40 24.03
C SER A 219 -13.07 -2.79 23.23
N ALA A 220 -13.15 -3.14 21.94
CA ALA A 220 -14.22 -2.66 21.05
C ALA A 220 -15.61 -3.02 21.60
N SER A 221 -15.80 -4.24 22.09
CA SER A 221 -17.07 -4.68 22.70
C SER A 221 -17.44 -3.92 23.96
N HIS A 222 -16.47 -3.35 24.69
CA HIS A 222 -16.74 -2.48 25.84
C HIS A 222 -17.30 -1.14 25.39
N LEU A 223 -16.65 -0.49 24.43
CA LEU A 223 -17.10 0.78 23.84
C LEU A 223 -18.45 0.63 23.15
N GLN A 224 -18.66 -0.45 22.40
CA GLN A 224 -19.91 -0.76 21.72
C GLN A 224 -21.12 -0.67 22.67
N ARG A 225 -21.01 -1.28 23.87
CA ARG A 225 -22.10 -1.27 24.86
C ARG A 225 -22.26 0.07 25.56
N LYS A 226 -21.15 0.76 25.84
CA LYS A 226 -21.18 2.04 26.59
C LYS A 226 -21.68 3.20 25.73
N LEU A 227 -21.23 3.28 24.49
CA LEU A 227 -21.59 4.33 23.54
C LEU A 227 -22.80 3.98 22.66
N ARG A 228 -23.34 2.75 22.77
CA ARG A 228 -24.45 2.24 21.96
C ARG A 228 -24.22 2.39 20.45
N ILE A 229 -22.98 2.15 20.02
CA ILE A 229 -22.56 2.21 18.62
C ILE A 229 -22.38 0.81 18.01
N GLY A 230 -22.28 0.71 16.69
CA GLY A 230 -21.97 -0.55 16.01
C GLY A 230 -20.54 -1.04 16.30
N TYR A 231 -20.33 -2.37 16.22
CA TYR A 231 -19.02 -2.98 16.52
C TYR A 231 -17.89 -2.42 15.64
N THR A 232 -18.13 -2.25 14.33
CA THR A 232 -17.15 -1.70 13.39
C THR A 232 -16.70 -0.29 13.77
N ARG A 233 -17.64 0.57 14.19
CA ARG A 233 -17.33 1.93 14.66
C ARG A 233 -16.55 1.88 15.97
N ALA A 234 -16.93 1.00 16.90
CA ALA A 234 -16.20 0.82 18.14
C ALA A 234 -14.76 0.30 17.94
N ALA A 235 -14.55 -0.60 16.97
CA ALA A 235 -13.22 -1.08 16.59
C ALA A 235 -12.38 0.05 15.99
N SER A 236 -12.95 0.82 15.07
CA SER A 236 -12.29 2.00 14.48
C SER A 236 -11.89 3.03 15.54
N ILE A 237 -12.75 3.30 16.53
CA ILE A 237 -12.42 4.22 17.63
C ILE A 237 -11.29 3.66 18.50
N ILE A 238 -11.27 2.35 18.78
CA ILE A 238 -10.17 1.70 19.51
C ILE A 238 -8.84 1.84 18.73
N ASP A 239 -8.87 1.71 17.41
CA ASP A 239 -7.69 1.90 16.56
C ASP A 239 -7.20 3.35 16.57
N GLN A 240 -8.11 4.33 16.59
CA GLN A 240 -7.74 5.74 16.80
C GLN A 240 -7.11 5.93 18.19
N LEU A 241 -7.69 5.37 19.26
CA LEU A 241 -7.13 5.47 20.62
C LEU A 241 -5.71 4.87 20.71
N GLU A 242 -5.41 3.81 19.95
CA GLU A 242 -4.05 3.26 19.83
C GLU A 242 -3.10 4.23 19.14
N ALA A 243 -3.54 4.82 18.02
CA ALA A 243 -2.74 5.77 17.26
C ALA A 243 -2.32 7.02 18.08
N TYR A 244 -3.14 7.42 19.05
CA TYR A 244 -2.85 8.51 19.98
C TYR A 244 -2.22 8.06 21.31
N GLY A 245 -1.82 6.80 21.43
CA GLY A 245 -1.12 6.27 22.62
C GLY A 245 -1.98 6.22 23.88
N ILE A 246 -3.31 6.18 23.73
CA ILE A 246 -4.25 6.04 24.86
C ILE A 246 -4.39 4.56 25.25
N VAL A 247 -4.34 3.67 24.25
CA VAL A 247 -4.27 2.21 24.43
C VAL A 247 -3.04 1.63 23.71
N GLY A 248 -2.57 0.47 24.17
CA GLY A 248 -1.47 -0.28 23.60
C GLY A 248 -1.86 -1.04 22.33
N PRO A 249 -0.92 -1.79 21.73
CA PRO A 249 -1.12 -2.46 20.45
C PRO A 249 -2.18 -3.57 20.51
N PHE A 250 -2.65 -3.98 19.34
CA PHE A 250 -3.61 -5.09 19.22
C PHE A 250 -3.02 -6.43 19.72
N GLU A 251 -3.68 -7.02 20.74
CA GLU A 251 -3.32 -8.32 21.33
C GLU A 251 -4.35 -9.41 21.00
N GLY A 252 -4.77 -9.52 19.73
CA GLY A 252 -5.69 -10.58 19.30
C GLY A 252 -7.08 -10.47 19.95
N SER A 253 -7.48 -11.46 20.73
CA SER A 253 -8.80 -11.49 21.39
C SER A 253 -8.83 -10.79 22.76
N ARG A 254 -7.68 -10.34 23.27
CA ARG A 254 -7.60 -9.66 24.56
C ARG A 254 -7.89 -8.15 24.45
N PRO A 255 -8.47 -7.53 25.49
CA PRO A 255 -8.55 -6.07 25.56
C PRO A 255 -7.16 -5.46 25.50
N ARG A 256 -7.01 -4.38 24.72
CA ARG A 256 -5.76 -3.62 24.65
C ARG A 256 -5.45 -3.02 26.02
N GLU A 257 -4.18 -3.02 26.39
CA GLU A 257 -3.71 -2.35 27.59
C GLU A 257 -4.04 -0.86 27.51
N VAL A 258 -4.55 -0.27 28.59
CA VAL A 258 -4.79 1.19 28.62
C VAL A 258 -3.51 1.86 29.10
N LEU A 259 -2.90 2.71 28.28
CA LEU A 259 -1.62 3.35 28.61
C LEU A 259 -1.80 4.59 29.48
N ILE A 260 -2.92 5.32 29.29
CA ILE A 260 -3.28 6.48 30.11
C ILE A 260 -4.09 6.02 31.34
N LYS A 261 -3.59 6.33 32.53
CA LYS A 261 -4.16 5.80 33.79
C LYS A 261 -5.09 6.79 34.47
N THR A 262 -4.97 8.08 34.17
CA THR A 262 -5.76 9.13 34.81
C THR A 262 -6.46 10.04 33.80
N LEU A 263 -7.58 10.64 34.22
CA LEU A 263 -8.26 11.66 33.41
C LEU A 263 -7.40 12.92 33.24
N GLU A 264 -6.55 13.24 34.22
CA GLU A 264 -5.63 14.38 34.14
C GLU A 264 -4.58 14.21 33.03
N GLU A 265 -4.04 13.00 32.85
CA GLU A 265 -3.16 12.67 31.74
C GLU A 265 -3.89 12.76 30.39
N LEU A 266 -5.14 12.32 30.34
CA LEU A 266 -5.97 12.41 29.14
C LEU A 266 -6.27 13.87 28.75
N ASP A 267 -6.58 14.72 29.74
CA ASP A 267 -6.85 16.14 29.51
C ASP A 267 -5.60 16.90 29.06
N LYS A 268 -4.41 16.55 29.59
CA LYS A 268 -3.12 17.08 29.09
C LYS A 268 -2.89 16.71 27.63
N LEU A 269 -3.13 15.45 27.25
CA LEU A 269 -3.03 14.98 25.87
C LEU A 269 -3.99 15.76 24.97
N ARG A 270 -5.24 15.96 25.43
CA ARG A 270 -6.24 16.75 24.70
C ARG A 270 -5.80 18.19 24.45
N MET A 271 -5.27 18.87 25.45
CA MET A 271 -4.77 20.24 25.31
C MET A 271 -3.58 20.34 24.33
N GLN A 272 -2.71 19.33 24.30
CA GLN A 272 -1.59 19.28 23.34
C GLN A 272 -2.05 19.09 21.89
N MET A 273 -3.22 18.48 21.68
CA MET A 273 -3.82 18.23 20.36
C MET A 273 -4.67 19.41 19.84
N GLY A 274 -4.76 20.52 20.58
CA GLY A 274 -5.43 21.75 20.12
C GLY A 274 -6.97 21.69 20.12
N GLY A 275 -7.60 20.91 21.01
CA GLY A 275 -9.06 20.81 21.16
C GLY A 275 -9.58 20.87 22.58
#